data_AF-F2BD22-F1
#
_entry.id   AF-F2BD22-F1
#
_cell.length_a   1.000
_cell.length_b   1.000
_cell.length_c   1.000
_cell.angle_alpha   90.00
_cell.angle_beta   90.00
_cell.angle_gamma   90.00
#
_symmetry.space_group_name_H-M   'P 1'
#
loop_
_entity.id
_entity.type
_entity.pdbx_description
1 polymer ?
#
loop_
_entity_poly.entity_id
_entity_poly.type
_entity_poly.pdbx_seq_one_letter_code
_entity_poly.pdbx_strand_id
1 'polypeptide(L)'
;MNNTLRLLPALLLLAACSRQTADTPPASAPAQAAPVQAAAKPAQTPAPAATLPHGSGTIEKTDIPELMIDGASRNSLTLVYDPQGRPEKLEYGYGSNYRVHHYQYLYRDGRPSSARAETRYYRPDGSPDPAKTRSQHILFDDQGGIAVNDPGNPPPERPIDPAKWQTETRLMGDIAAKYAAKQ
;
A
#
# COMPACT_ATOMS: atom_id res chain seq x y z
N MET A 1 -50.20 -6.63 -28.87
CA MET A 1 -50.55 -6.53 -30.31
C MET A 1 -50.19 -5.14 -30.80
N ASN A 2 -49.55 -5.07 -31.97
CA ASN A 2 -49.22 -3.91 -32.83
C ASN A 2 -48.14 -2.96 -32.27
N ASN A 3 -46.86 -2.97 -32.66
CA ASN A 3 -46.17 -3.07 -33.97
C ASN A 3 -46.37 -1.86 -34.89
N THR A 4 -45.41 -0.91 -34.95
CA THR A 4 -45.08 -0.17 -36.18
C THR A 4 -43.67 0.43 -36.15
N LEU A 5 -42.74 -0.21 -36.87
CA LEU A 5 -41.51 0.39 -37.42
C LEU A 5 -41.88 1.41 -38.51
N ARG A 6 -41.09 2.48 -38.67
CA ARG A 6 -40.84 3.21 -39.94
C ARG A 6 -39.60 4.11 -39.77
N LEU A 7 -38.42 3.71 -40.26
CA LEU A 7 -37.85 3.96 -41.59
C LEU A 7 -37.46 5.43 -41.86
N LEU A 8 -36.14 5.65 -41.89
CA LEU A 8 -35.41 6.82 -42.42
C LEU A 8 -35.77 7.11 -43.88
N PRO A 9 -35.49 8.35 -44.32
CA PRO A 9 -34.67 8.49 -45.52
C PRO A 9 -33.50 9.46 -45.34
N ALA A 10 -32.36 9.05 -45.86
CA ALA A 10 -31.20 9.89 -46.14
C ALA A 10 -31.49 10.80 -47.35
N LEU A 11 -31.00 12.04 -47.32
CA LEU A 11 -30.78 12.82 -48.54
C LEU A 11 -29.55 13.71 -48.42
N LEU A 12 -28.76 13.64 -49.48
CA LEU A 12 -27.42 14.12 -49.74
C LEU A 12 -27.38 15.55 -50.33
N LEU A 13 -26.17 16.13 -50.34
CA LEU A 13 -25.64 17.16 -51.28
C LEU A 13 -26.12 18.61 -51.02
N LEU A 14 -25.34 19.71 -51.08
CA LEU A 14 -24.10 20.09 -51.80
C LEU A 14 -23.35 21.20 -51.00
N ALA A 15 -22.02 21.10 -50.90
CA ALA A 15 -21.01 21.94 -51.57
C ALA A 15 -20.90 23.42 -51.15
N ALA A 16 -19.75 23.76 -50.54
CA ALA A 16 -19.07 25.03 -50.77
C ALA A 16 -17.56 24.76 -50.74
N CYS A 17 -16.97 24.63 -51.93
CA CYS A 17 -15.52 24.69 -52.14
C CYS A 17 -15.10 26.15 -52.18
N SER A 18 -14.13 26.54 -51.35
CA SER A 18 -13.28 27.69 -51.62
C SER A 18 -11.82 27.25 -51.48
N ARG A 19 -11.13 27.21 -52.63
CA ARG A 19 -9.72 26.91 -52.77
C ARG A 19 -8.89 28.10 -52.26
N GLN A 20 -7.87 27.83 -51.46
CA GLN A 20 -6.68 28.67 -51.44
C GLN A 20 -5.45 27.78 -51.22
N THR A 21 -4.79 27.47 -52.33
CA THR A 21 -3.47 26.85 -52.41
C THR A 21 -2.40 27.86 -52.02
N ALA A 22 -1.61 27.54 -51.02
CA ALA A 22 -0.27 28.08 -50.84
C ALA A 22 0.66 26.89 -50.59
N ASP A 23 1.65 26.74 -51.47
CA ASP A 23 2.68 25.71 -51.44
C ASP A 23 3.52 25.79 -50.17
N THR A 24 3.65 24.65 -49.45
CA THR A 24 4.73 24.43 -48.49
C THR A 24 4.97 22.91 -48.37
N PRO A 25 6.23 22.42 -48.44
CA PRO A 25 6.54 20.99 -48.55
C PRO A 25 6.14 20.18 -47.30
N PRO A 26 5.88 18.87 -47.42
CA PRO A 26 5.27 18.08 -46.35
C PRO A 26 6.25 17.86 -45.19
N ALA A 27 5.91 18.39 -44.02
CA ALA A 27 6.49 17.97 -42.76
C ALA A 27 5.95 16.58 -42.39
N SER A 28 6.89 15.67 -42.12
CA SER A 28 6.73 14.25 -41.83
C SER A 28 5.56 13.92 -40.89
N ALA A 29 4.77 12.92 -41.28
CA ALA A 29 3.81 12.28 -40.40
C ALA A 29 4.53 11.68 -39.17
N PRO A 30 3.95 11.75 -37.96
CA PRO A 30 4.55 11.12 -36.79
C PRO A 30 4.49 9.60 -36.95
N ALA A 31 5.67 8.97 -36.83
CA ALA A 31 5.83 7.53 -36.80
C ALA A 31 4.99 6.92 -35.68
N GLN A 32 4.21 5.89 -36.03
CA GLN A 32 3.52 5.03 -35.08
C GLN A 32 4.55 4.43 -34.12
N ALA A 33 4.49 4.82 -32.84
CA ALA A 33 5.28 4.19 -31.79
C ALA A 33 4.73 2.76 -31.59
N ALA A 34 5.56 1.76 -31.88
CA ALA A 34 5.29 0.38 -31.53
C ALA A 34 5.09 0.24 -30.02
N PRO A 35 4.19 -0.65 -29.55
CA PRO A 35 4.00 -0.87 -28.12
C PRO A 35 5.27 -1.53 -27.56
N VAL A 36 5.99 -0.80 -26.71
CA VAL A 36 7.10 -1.34 -25.93
C VAL A 36 6.48 -2.27 -24.88
N GLN A 37 6.55 -3.58 -25.11
CA GLN A 37 6.32 -4.57 -24.07
C GLN A 37 7.35 -4.32 -22.96
N ALA A 38 6.91 -3.71 -21.86
CA ALA A 38 7.68 -3.68 -20.63
C ALA A 38 7.90 -5.13 -20.19
N ALA A 39 9.14 -5.60 -20.31
CA ALA A 39 9.55 -6.87 -19.75
C ALA A 39 9.21 -6.88 -18.26
N ALA A 40 8.32 -7.77 -17.84
CA ALA A 40 8.06 -8.02 -16.43
C ALA A 40 9.38 -8.40 -15.77
N LYS A 41 9.91 -7.52 -14.91
CA LYS A 41 11.07 -7.82 -14.08
C LYS A 41 10.73 -9.06 -13.26
N PRO A 42 11.59 -10.10 -13.21
CA PRO A 42 11.35 -11.26 -12.37
C PRO A 42 11.13 -10.78 -10.93
N ALA A 43 10.03 -11.22 -10.32
CA ALA A 43 9.82 -11.07 -8.89
C ALA A 43 11.05 -11.67 -8.20
N GLN A 44 11.83 -10.82 -7.54
CA GLN A 44 12.96 -11.28 -6.74
C GLN A 44 12.38 -12.23 -5.68
N THR A 45 12.70 -13.51 -5.78
CA THR A 45 12.40 -14.49 -4.74
C THR A 45 12.93 -13.92 -3.43
N PRO A 46 12.06 -13.57 -2.49
CA PRO A 46 12.53 -12.80 -1.37
C PRO A 46 13.31 -13.71 -0.42
N ALA A 47 14.37 -13.16 0.19
CA ALA A 47 15.22 -13.88 1.13
C ALA A 47 14.39 -14.58 2.23
N PRO A 48 14.83 -15.75 2.73
CA PRO A 48 14.14 -16.43 3.82
C PRO A 48 14.03 -15.48 5.02
N ALA A 49 12.84 -15.40 5.61
CA ALA A 49 12.63 -14.63 6.83
C ALA A 49 13.50 -15.20 7.97
N ALA A 50 13.92 -14.34 8.89
CA ALA A 50 14.67 -14.77 10.06
C ALA A 50 13.93 -15.89 10.84
N THR A 51 14.68 -16.89 11.31
CA THR A 51 14.13 -18.03 12.05
C THR A 51 13.62 -17.59 13.43
N LEU A 52 12.33 -17.77 13.67
CA LEU A 52 11.71 -17.54 14.98
C LEU A 52 11.93 -18.75 15.92
N PRO A 53 11.86 -18.55 17.24
CA PRO A 53 11.87 -19.66 18.21
C PRO A 53 10.76 -20.68 17.92
N HIS A 54 10.98 -21.94 18.29
CA HIS A 54 9.95 -22.98 18.17
C HIS A 54 8.78 -22.74 19.12
N GLY A 55 7.54 -23.00 18.66
CA GLY A 55 6.32 -22.79 19.43
C GLY A 55 5.65 -21.45 19.14
N SER A 56 4.50 -21.20 19.76
CA SER A 56 3.81 -19.91 19.66
C SER A 56 4.46 -18.91 20.60
N GLY A 57 4.52 -17.64 20.22
CA GLY A 57 5.10 -16.63 21.10
C GLY A 57 4.83 -15.20 20.68
N THR A 58 5.26 -14.29 21.55
CA THR A 58 5.22 -12.85 21.34
C THR A 58 6.61 -12.29 21.57
N ILE A 59 7.11 -11.53 20.60
CA ILE A 59 8.30 -10.68 20.77
C ILE A 59 7.79 -9.26 20.92
N GLU A 60 8.10 -8.61 22.04
CA GLU A 60 7.78 -7.21 22.29
C GLU A 60 9.06 -6.47 22.67
N LYS A 61 9.32 -5.35 21.99
CA LYS A 61 10.46 -4.47 22.25
C LYS A 61 10.12 -3.00 22.06
N THR A 62 10.76 -2.19 22.89
CA THR A 62 10.82 -0.73 22.78
C THR A 62 12.27 -0.30 22.53
N ASP A 63 12.46 0.99 22.21
CA ASP A 63 13.78 1.62 22.11
C ASP A 63 14.71 0.93 21.08
N ILE A 64 14.12 0.55 19.95
CA ILE A 64 14.75 -0.14 18.83
C ILE A 64 15.47 0.90 17.96
N PRO A 65 16.81 0.92 17.90
CA PRO A 65 17.55 1.93 17.13
C PRO A 65 17.18 1.92 15.64
N GLU A 66 16.89 0.75 15.07
CA GLU A 66 16.49 0.57 13.68
C GLU A 66 15.14 1.25 13.33
N LEU A 67 14.29 1.51 14.32
CA LEU A 67 13.00 2.20 14.17
C LEU A 67 13.05 3.65 14.65
N MET A 68 14.22 4.13 15.10
CA MET A 68 14.38 5.50 15.53
C MET A 68 14.63 6.40 14.31
N ILE A 69 13.61 7.16 13.92
CA ILE A 69 13.73 8.18 12.89
C ILE A 69 13.98 9.56 13.51
N ASP A 70 14.47 10.52 12.72
CA ASP A 70 14.65 11.90 13.17
C ASP A 70 13.36 12.46 13.78
N GLY A 71 13.48 12.95 15.02
CA GLY A 71 12.36 13.51 15.79
C GLY A 71 11.47 12.49 16.50
N ALA A 72 11.72 11.19 16.37
CA ALA A 72 11.11 10.19 17.24
C ALA A 72 11.81 10.16 18.61
N SER A 73 11.03 10.02 19.68
CA SER A 73 11.50 9.86 21.06
C SER A 73 11.05 8.54 21.68
N ARG A 74 10.25 7.76 20.95
CA ARG A 74 9.78 6.43 21.35
C ARG A 74 9.46 5.61 20.11
N ASN A 75 9.67 4.30 20.22
CA ASN A 75 9.21 3.33 19.25
C ASN A 75 8.91 1.99 19.93
N SER A 76 8.14 1.16 19.24
CA SER A 76 7.79 -0.19 19.68
C SER A 76 7.62 -1.11 18.50
N LEU A 77 7.88 -2.40 18.70
CA LEU A 77 7.64 -3.49 17.77
C LEU A 77 7.11 -4.70 18.53
N THR A 78 6.02 -5.27 18.04
CA THR A 78 5.41 -6.49 18.53
C THR A 78 5.21 -7.46 17.38
N LEU A 79 5.73 -8.68 17.50
CA LEU A 79 5.46 -9.78 16.58
C LEU A 79 4.87 -10.95 17.36
N VAL A 80 3.67 -11.38 16.98
CA VAL A 80 3.01 -12.60 17.46
C VAL A 80 3.08 -13.65 16.38
N TYR A 81 3.45 -14.87 16.75
CA TYR A 81 3.62 -15.99 15.82
C TYR A 81 3.04 -17.29 16.37
N ASP A 82 2.60 -18.15 15.47
CA ASP A 82 2.03 -19.46 15.75
C ASP A 82 3.12 -20.54 15.97
N PRO A 83 2.76 -21.79 16.34
CA PRO A 83 3.74 -22.86 16.56
C PRO A 83 4.60 -23.23 15.34
N GLN A 84 4.19 -22.88 14.14
CA GLN A 84 4.95 -23.06 12.91
C GLN A 84 5.89 -21.89 12.62
N GLY A 85 5.94 -20.88 13.50
CA GLY A 85 6.70 -19.65 13.33
C GLY A 85 6.08 -18.73 12.27
N ARG A 86 4.80 -18.91 11.92
CA ARG A 86 4.11 -18.02 10.98
C ARG A 86 3.57 -16.81 11.75
N PRO A 87 3.63 -15.60 11.17
CA PRO A 87 3.09 -14.42 11.83
C PRO A 87 1.57 -14.55 11.99
N GLU A 88 1.05 -14.09 13.13
CA GLU A 88 -0.37 -13.88 13.40
C GLU A 88 -0.68 -12.38 13.51
N LYS A 89 0.26 -11.61 14.08
CA LYS A 89 0.16 -10.16 14.21
C LYS A 89 1.55 -9.53 14.17
N LEU A 90 1.68 -8.45 13.41
CA LEU A 90 2.83 -7.55 13.46
C LEU A 90 2.32 -6.14 13.75
N GLU A 91 2.79 -5.54 14.83
CA GLU A 91 2.51 -4.16 15.20
C GLU A 91 3.80 -3.41 15.42
N TYR A 92 3.89 -2.18 14.93
CA TYR A 92 4.99 -1.30 15.28
C TYR A 92 4.58 0.14 15.19
N GLY A 93 5.35 1.00 15.84
CA GLY A 93 5.14 2.43 15.75
C GLY A 93 6.34 3.22 16.22
N TYR A 94 6.38 4.48 15.83
CA TYR A 94 7.42 5.42 16.21
C TYR A 94 6.85 6.83 16.22
N GLY A 95 7.47 7.71 17.00
CA GLY A 95 7.11 9.12 17.06
C GLY A 95 7.45 9.74 18.39
N SER A 96 6.65 10.73 18.80
CA SER A 96 6.83 11.49 20.04
C SER A 96 5.64 11.34 20.97
N ASN A 97 5.69 12.02 22.11
CA ASN A 97 4.58 12.05 23.09
C ASN A 97 3.28 12.63 22.51
N TYR A 98 3.36 13.46 21.48
CA TYR A 98 2.21 14.17 20.90
C TYR A 98 1.70 13.55 19.59
N ARG A 99 2.55 12.79 18.89
CA ARG A 99 2.24 12.24 17.57
C ARG A 99 2.96 10.92 17.37
N VAL A 100 2.21 9.86 17.08
CA VAL A 100 2.73 8.51 16.84
C VAL A 100 2.22 8.00 15.51
N HIS A 101 3.12 7.46 14.69
CA HIS A 101 2.76 6.67 13.52
C HIS A 101 2.71 5.21 13.94
N HIS A 102 1.56 4.55 13.76
CA HIS A 102 1.32 3.19 14.20
C HIS A 102 0.83 2.33 13.04
N TYR A 103 1.37 1.11 12.97
CA TYR A 103 1.10 0.16 11.92
C TYR A 103 0.70 -1.17 12.54
N GLN A 104 -0.34 -1.80 12.00
CA GLN A 104 -0.78 -3.13 12.38
C GLN A 104 -1.00 -3.96 11.12
N TYR A 105 -0.47 -5.18 11.11
CA TYR A 105 -0.72 -6.20 10.10
C TYR A 105 -1.24 -7.45 10.81
N LEU A 106 -2.39 -7.94 10.38
CA LEU A 106 -3.01 -9.17 10.89
C LEU A 106 -2.88 -10.27 9.86
N TYR A 107 -2.59 -11.47 10.34
CA TYR A 107 -2.38 -12.63 9.51
C TYR A 107 -3.32 -13.76 9.93
N ARG A 108 -3.81 -14.52 8.95
CA ARG A 108 -4.58 -15.75 9.15
C ARG A 108 -3.77 -16.88 8.54
N ASP A 109 -3.35 -17.84 9.37
CA ASP A 109 -2.52 -18.98 8.97
C ASP A 109 -1.20 -18.57 8.25
N GLY A 110 -0.61 -17.45 8.68
CA GLY A 110 0.60 -16.87 8.07
C GLY A 110 0.36 -16.03 6.82
N ARG A 111 -0.89 -15.89 6.35
CA ARG A 111 -1.26 -15.06 5.19
C ARG A 111 -1.79 -13.70 5.65
N PRO A 112 -1.43 -12.59 5.01
CA PRO A 112 -1.95 -11.28 5.37
C PRO A 112 -3.48 -11.26 5.19
N SER A 113 -4.19 -10.62 6.13
CA SER A 113 -5.66 -10.52 6.11
C SER A 113 -6.14 -9.08 6.16
N SER A 114 -5.50 -8.26 6.98
CA SER A 114 -5.75 -6.82 7.02
C SER A 114 -4.52 -6.05 7.47
N ALA A 115 -4.42 -4.79 7.07
CA ALA A 115 -3.45 -3.87 7.61
C ALA A 115 -4.08 -2.51 7.94
N ARG A 116 -3.46 -1.80 8.88
CA ARG A 116 -3.86 -0.46 9.30
C ARG A 116 -2.63 0.40 9.50
N ALA A 117 -2.67 1.63 8.97
CA ALA A 117 -1.75 2.70 9.34
C ALA A 117 -2.52 3.82 10.01
N GLU A 118 -1.94 4.39 11.07
CA GLU A 118 -2.53 5.50 11.80
C GLU A 118 -1.51 6.57 12.10
N THR A 119 -1.91 7.84 11.96
CA THR A 119 -1.27 8.93 12.71
C THR A 119 -2.15 9.23 13.91
N ARG A 120 -1.69 8.83 15.10
CA ARG A 120 -2.36 9.09 16.38
C ARG A 120 -1.82 10.39 16.96
N TYR A 121 -2.72 11.28 17.34
CA TYR A 121 -2.36 12.52 18.05
C TYR A 121 -2.75 12.39 19.52
N TYR A 122 -1.98 13.05 20.37
CA TYR A 122 -2.22 13.11 21.80
C TYR A 122 -2.27 14.58 22.24
N ARG A 123 -3.12 14.85 23.22
CA ARG A 123 -3.22 16.15 23.89
C ARG A 123 -2.02 16.35 24.83
N PRO A 124 -1.79 17.59 25.32
CA PRO A 124 -0.72 17.86 26.27
C PRO A 124 -0.79 17.04 27.57
N ASP A 125 -1.99 16.60 27.97
CA ASP A 125 -2.20 15.72 29.12
C ASP A 125 -1.90 14.23 28.84
N GLY A 126 -1.48 13.89 27.62
CA GLY A 126 -1.19 12.53 27.18
C GLY A 126 -2.41 11.72 26.74
N SER A 127 -3.62 12.28 26.79
CA SER A 127 -4.84 11.60 26.31
C SER A 127 -4.90 11.54 24.77
N PRO A 128 -5.47 10.48 24.16
CA PRO A 128 -5.66 10.42 22.72
C PRO A 128 -6.58 11.54 22.19
N ASP A 129 -6.23 12.12 21.05
CA ASP A 129 -7.06 13.10 20.32
C ASP A 129 -7.69 12.47 19.06
N PRO A 130 -8.80 11.70 19.21
CA PRO A 130 -9.38 10.93 18.12
C PRO A 130 -9.90 11.80 16.97
N ALA A 131 -10.25 13.06 17.24
CA ALA A 131 -10.70 14.00 16.21
C ALA A 131 -9.59 14.34 15.21
N LYS A 132 -8.32 14.25 15.63
CA LYS A 132 -7.16 14.46 14.76
C LYS A 132 -6.58 13.18 14.21
N THR A 133 -6.85 12.03 14.83
CA THR A 133 -6.37 10.74 14.33
C THR A 133 -6.84 10.52 12.90
N ARG A 134 -5.92 10.02 12.08
CA ARG A 134 -6.15 9.66 10.67
C ARG A 134 -5.72 8.22 10.48
N SER A 135 -6.49 7.44 9.72
CA SER A 135 -6.25 6.02 9.56
C SER A 135 -6.49 5.59 8.12
N GLN A 136 -5.62 4.72 7.62
CA GLN A 136 -5.80 3.94 6.39
C GLN A 136 -6.12 2.49 6.79
N HIS A 137 -6.98 1.84 6.02
CA HIS A 137 -7.34 0.44 6.17
C HIS A 137 -7.15 -0.33 4.87
N ILE A 138 -6.45 -1.46 4.94
CA ILE A 138 -6.23 -2.37 3.81
C ILE A 138 -6.81 -3.72 4.15
N LEU A 139 -7.55 -4.33 3.22
CA LEU A 139 -7.94 -5.73 3.26
C LEU A 139 -7.24 -6.49 2.16
N PHE A 140 -6.73 -7.67 2.50
CA PHE A 140 -6.09 -8.57 1.56
C PHE A 140 -7.04 -9.68 1.13
N ASP A 141 -6.89 -10.15 -0.11
CA ASP A 141 -7.54 -11.38 -0.57
C ASP A 141 -6.78 -12.63 -0.10
N ASP A 142 -7.34 -13.81 -0.36
CA ASP A 142 -6.76 -15.10 0.05
C ASP A 142 -5.41 -15.42 -0.63
N GLN A 143 -5.08 -14.74 -1.72
CA GLN A 143 -3.79 -14.83 -2.41
C GLN A 143 -2.74 -13.87 -1.83
N GLY A 144 -3.13 -13.01 -0.88
CA GLY A 144 -2.29 -11.98 -0.30
C GLY A 144 -2.16 -10.72 -1.18
N GLY A 145 -3.01 -10.58 -2.19
CA GLY A 145 -3.19 -9.34 -2.96
C GLY A 145 -4.03 -8.32 -2.19
N ILE A 146 -3.91 -7.04 -2.52
CA ILE A 146 -4.75 -5.99 -1.92
C ILE A 146 -6.10 -6.00 -2.62
N ALA A 147 -7.16 -6.35 -1.86
CA ALA A 147 -8.53 -6.34 -2.34
C ALA A 147 -9.19 -4.96 -2.13
N VAL A 148 -8.93 -4.34 -0.98
CA VAL A 148 -9.46 -3.02 -0.63
C VAL A 148 -8.33 -2.19 -0.02
N ASN A 149 -8.25 -0.92 -0.43
CA ASN A 149 -7.38 0.08 0.18
C ASN A 149 -8.20 1.35 0.41
N ASP A 150 -8.71 1.51 1.63
CA ASP A 150 -9.31 2.76 2.10
C ASP A 150 -8.20 3.67 2.64
N PRO A 151 -7.81 4.72 1.91
CA PRO A 151 -6.74 5.62 2.34
C PRO A 151 -7.11 6.44 3.57
N GLY A 152 -8.40 6.52 3.94
CA GLY A 152 -8.92 7.50 4.88
C GLY A 152 -9.07 8.89 4.26
N ASN A 153 -9.91 9.73 4.89
CA ASN A 153 -10.11 11.11 4.46
C ASN A 153 -10.11 12.10 5.65
N PRO A 154 -9.02 12.87 5.85
CA PRO A 154 -7.75 12.79 5.13
C PRO A 154 -6.93 11.53 5.52
N PRO A 155 -5.97 11.12 4.70
CA PRO A 155 -5.12 9.97 5.00
C PRO A 155 -4.19 10.22 6.20
N PRO A 156 -3.63 9.16 6.82
CA PRO A 156 -2.54 9.32 7.78
C PRO A 156 -1.33 10.00 7.13
N GLU A 157 -0.50 10.66 7.95
CA GLU A 157 0.71 11.36 7.47
C GLU A 157 1.72 10.39 6.83
N ARG A 158 1.68 9.11 7.21
CA ARG A 158 2.56 8.05 6.71
C ARG A 158 1.75 6.78 6.38
N PRO A 159 1.01 6.77 5.26
CA PRO A 159 0.24 5.60 4.86
C PRO A 159 1.16 4.43 4.48
N ILE A 160 0.61 3.22 4.53
CA ILE A 160 1.23 2.02 3.97
C ILE A 160 1.29 2.18 2.45
N ASP A 161 2.49 2.03 1.90
CA ASP A 161 2.73 2.00 0.46
C ASP A 161 2.32 0.63 -0.11
N PRO A 162 1.27 0.55 -0.96
CA PRO A 162 0.81 -0.71 -1.54
C PRO A 162 1.87 -1.47 -2.33
N ALA A 163 2.90 -0.80 -2.83
CA ALA A 163 3.99 -1.43 -3.58
C ALA A 163 5.12 -1.95 -2.67
N LYS A 164 5.15 -1.58 -1.38
CA LYS A 164 6.27 -1.88 -0.48
C LYS A 164 5.89 -2.60 0.81
N TRP A 165 4.61 -2.78 1.10
CA TRP A 165 4.16 -3.37 2.37
C TRP A 165 4.82 -4.72 2.67
N GLN A 166 5.07 -5.57 1.67
CA GLN A 166 5.75 -6.87 1.86
C GLN A 166 7.21 -6.73 2.29
N THR A 167 7.90 -5.73 1.73
CA THR A 167 9.28 -5.42 2.10
C THR A 167 9.32 -4.87 3.52
N GLU A 168 8.37 -4.01 3.87
CA GLU A 168 8.27 -3.41 5.20
C GLU A 168 7.93 -4.45 6.27
N THR A 169 6.95 -5.33 6.05
CA THR A 169 6.60 -6.38 7.02
C THR A 169 7.72 -7.40 7.20
N ARG A 170 8.46 -7.75 6.13
CA ARG A 170 9.66 -8.58 6.23
C ARG A 170 10.73 -7.90 7.10
N LEU A 171 11.07 -6.65 6.81
CA LEU A 171 12.06 -5.89 7.58
C LEU A 171 11.72 -5.87 9.07
N MET A 172 10.45 -5.58 9.41
CA MET A 172 10.01 -5.56 10.79
C MET A 172 10.05 -6.95 11.45
N GLY A 173 9.72 -8.01 10.70
CA GLY A 173 9.87 -9.39 11.16
C GLY A 173 11.32 -9.76 11.47
N ASP A 174 12.26 -9.38 10.60
CA ASP A 174 13.69 -9.61 10.79
C ASP A 174 14.25 -8.85 11.99
N ILE A 175 13.80 -7.59 12.19
CA ILE A 175 14.13 -6.82 13.41
C ILE A 175 13.60 -7.55 14.63
N ALA A 176 12.33 -7.99 14.65
CA ALA A 176 11.77 -8.71 15.80
C ALA A 176 12.58 -9.97 16.13
N ALA A 177 12.91 -10.79 15.12
CA ALA A 177 13.68 -12.01 15.31
C ALA A 177 15.07 -11.75 15.93
N LYS A 178 15.75 -10.65 15.55
CA LYS A 178 17.02 -10.23 16.16
C LYS A 178 16.93 -10.01 17.67
N TYR A 179 15.76 -9.59 18.16
CA TYR A 179 15.50 -9.39 19.59
C TYR A 179 14.88 -10.59 20.31
N ALA A 180 14.43 -11.60 19.58
CA ALA A 180 14.07 -12.89 20.14
C ALA A 180 15.31 -13.64 20.64
N ALA A 181 16.39 -13.59 19.87
CA ALA A 181 17.65 -14.27 20.16
C ALA A 181 18.48 -13.62 21.31
N LYS A 182 18.02 -12.50 21.87
CA LYS A 182 18.71 -11.75 22.94
C LYS A 182 18.00 -11.86 24.31
N GLN A 183 16.94 -12.65 24.38
CA GLN A 183 16.22 -12.98 25.62
C GLN A 183 16.74 -14.31 26.16
#